data_AF-A0AAP0N4P0-F1
#
_entry.id   AF-A0AAP0N4P0-F1
#
_cell.length_a   1.000
_cell.length_b   1.000
_cell.length_c   1.000
_cell.angle_alpha   90.00
_cell.angle_beta   90.00
_cell.angle_gamma   90.00
#
_symmetry.space_group_name_H-M   'P 1'
#
loop_
_entity.id
_entity.type
_entity.pdbx_description
1 polymer ?
#
loop_
_entity_poly.entity_id
_entity_poly.type
_entity_poly.pdbx_seq_one_letter_code
_entity_poly.pdbx_strand_id
1 'polypeptide(L)'
;MKEEIRMMKSSDSGNRESTDDHNLISSSLQKFPYSDKDFLQLVCKVPSQIKEIWNKTKFMASEDLDSEVVKVGDYKTIPKFAGVLKSLLDKYGDIGGSCTTFSQGTMSVLLVYFCAIVYSMSNTLFQDITNELIFSWWWNAIIFHRAGLRVDFLFDHLKRIMKALARQAGVDPEFYHLSLIRYHHEVMVKLSEEIKERTAKMDEFNWQQQYIISRIRQDTLRLDTEQLSTALECLRMHADTGLL
;
A
#
# COMPACT_ATOMS: atom_id res chain seq x y z
N MET A 1 65.22 0.34 -33.26
CA MET A 1 63.89 0.25 -32.62
C MET A 1 63.43 1.70 -32.47
N LYS A 2 62.94 2.28 -33.58
CA LYS A 2 61.54 2.65 -33.84
C LYS A 2 61.05 3.83 -32.97
N GLU A 3 61.04 5.03 -33.56
CA GLU A 3 59.84 5.83 -33.91
C GLU A 3 59.12 6.38 -32.65
N GLU A 4 59.31 7.64 -32.26
CA GLU A 4 58.62 8.87 -32.76
C GLU A 4 57.13 8.69 -33.12
N ILE A 5 56.27 9.46 -32.43
CA ILE A 5 54.97 10.06 -32.83
C ILE A 5 54.28 10.49 -31.51
N ARG A 6 53.70 11.68 -31.30
CA ARG A 6 53.60 12.95 -32.01
C ARG A 6 52.82 13.87 -31.06
N MET A 7 53.33 15.06 -30.81
CA MET A 7 52.63 16.15 -30.12
C MET A 7 51.52 16.72 -31.00
N MET A 8 50.36 17.08 -30.42
CA MET A 8 49.65 18.34 -30.69
C MET A 8 48.41 18.54 -29.81
N LYS A 9 48.40 19.65 -29.06
CA LYS A 9 47.23 20.31 -28.49
C LYS A 9 46.87 21.52 -29.36
N SER A 10 45.57 21.79 -29.53
CA SER A 10 44.92 23.07 -29.88
C SER A 10 45.21 23.61 -31.31
N SER A 11 44.28 24.11 -32.14
CA SER A 11 43.13 24.99 -31.89
C SER A 11 42.18 25.01 -33.12
N ASP A 12 40.88 25.06 -32.84
CA ASP A 12 39.79 25.84 -33.46
C ASP A 12 39.69 26.04 -35.00
N SER A 13 38.57 25.59 -35.59
CA SER A 13 37.51 26.46 -36.11
C SER A 13 36.66 25.80 -37.21
N GLY A 14 35.34 25.88 -37.04
CA GLY A 14 34.37 25.96 -38.13
C GLY A 14 33.80 24.65 -38.68
N ASN A 15 32.78 24.10 -38.01
CA ASN A 15 31.76 23.30 -38.71
C ASN A 15 30.39 23.97 -38.53
N ARG A 16 29.83 24.46 -39.63
CA ARG A 16 28.40 24.75 -39.79
C ARG A 16 27.71 23.47 -40.19
N GLU A 17 26.73 23.04 -39.40
CA GLU A 17 25.48 22.38 -39.82
C GLU A 17 24.70 22.10 -38.52
N SER A 18 23.71 22.94 -38.21
CA SER A 18 22.29 22.68 -38.50
C SER A 18 21.79 21.43 -37.78
N THR A 19 21.17 21.63 -36.61
CA THR A 19 19.78 21.20 -36.36
C THR A 19 19.40 21.62 -34.94
N ASP A 20 18.86 22.84 -34.87
CA ASP A 20 17.83 23.16 -33.89
C ASP A 20 16.73 22.10 -34.04
N ASP A 21 16.62 21.18 -33.09
CA ASP A 21 15.42 20.34 -32.84
C ASP A 21 15.56 19.37 -31.65
N HIS A 22 16.72 19.32 -30.98
CA HIS A 22 16.90 18.47 -29.79
C HIS A 22 16.62 19.17 -28.44
N ASN A 23 16.22 20.43 -28.42
CA ASN A 23 16.03 21.20 -27.18
C ASN A 23 14.57 21.52 -26.80
N LEU A 24 13.57 20.95 -27.47
CA LEU A 24 12.16 21.14 -27.11
C LEU A 24 11.46 19.92 -26.45
N ILE A 25 12.14 18.77 -26.35
CA ILE A 25 11.55 17.57 -25.72
C ILE A 25 12.09 17.35 -24.29
N SER A 26 13.20 17.99 -23.91
CA SER A 26 13.84 17.81 -22.60
C SER A 26 13.21 18.64 -21.47
N SER A 27 12.44 19.69 -21.77
CA SER A 27 11.85 20.58 -20.76
C SER A 27 10.40 20.26 -20.36
N SER A 28 9.73 19.36 -21.08
CA SER A 28 8.29 19.07 -20.89
C SER A 28 7.99 17.77 -20.15
N LEU A 29 9.01 16.94 -19.87
CA LEU A 29 8.84 15.70 -19.07
C LEU A 29 9.11 15.89 -17.57
N GLN A 30 9.39 17.12 -17.15
CA GLN A 30 9.69 17.45 -15.76
C GLN A 30 8.41 17.72 -14.95
N LYS A 31 7.59 16.69 -14.73
CA LYS A 31 6.54 16.67 -13.68
C LYS A 31 5.99 15.26 -13.44
N PHE A 32 6.83 14.31 -13.04
CA PHE A 32 6.36 13.07 -12.40
C PHE A 32 7.16 12.85 -11.10
N PRO A 33 6.50 12.80 -9.92
CA PRO A 33 7.19 12.98 -8.64
C PRO A 33 7.87 11.72 -8.08
N TYR A 34 8.02 10.62 -8.82
CA TYR A 34 8.54 9.37 -8.23
C TYR A 34 9.46 8.53 -9.14
N SER A 35 10.60 8.14 -8.58
CA SER A 35 11.48 7.11 -9.14
C SER A 35 10.86 5.71 -8.95
N ASP A 36 11.30 4.72 -9.72
CA ASP A 36 10.79 3.33 -9.58
C ASP A 36 11.06 2.76 -8.18
N LYS A 37 12.14 3.22 -7.54
CA LYS A 37 12.49 2.89 -6.16
C LYS A 37 11.46 3.41 -5.16
N ASP A 38 10.88 4.59 -5.41
CA ASP A 38 9.87 5.18 -4.54
C ASP A 38 8.48 4.53 -4.73
N PHE A 39 8.17 4.07 -5.95
CA PHE A 39 6.98 3.27 -6.23
C PHE A 39 7.05 1.92 -5.50
N LEU A 40 8.17 1.20 -5.62
CA LEU A 40 8.41 -0.03 -4.87
C LEU A 40 8.43 0.23 -3.37
N GLN A 41 9.00 1.35 -2.94
CA GLN A 41 8.95 1.74 -1.53
C GLN A 41 7.52 2.05 -1.08
N LEU A 42 6.65 2.60 -1.91
CA LEU A 42 5.23 2.85 -1.60
C LEU A 42 4.45 1.53 -1.47
N VAL A 43 4.69 0.59 -2.39
CA VAL A 43 4.16 -0.80 -2.32
C VAL A 43 4.66 -1.51 -1.05
N CYS A 44 5.95 -1.34 -0.72
CA CYS A 44 6.57 -1.92 0.47
C CYS A 44 6.26 -1.19 1.77
N LYS A 45 5.88 0.09 1.74
CA LYS A 45 5.50 0.92 2.92
C LYS A 45 4.03 0.76 3.28
N VAL A 46 3.27 0.01 2.52
CA VAL A 46 1.90 -0.31 2.90
C VAL A 46 1.90 -0.98 4.27
N PRO A 47 1.08 -0.51 5.23
CA PRO A 47 1.00 -1.05 6.58
C PRO A 47 0.97 -2.58 6.59
N SER A 48 1.67 -3.19 7.54
CA SER A 48 1.76 -4.65 7.69
C SER A 48 0.39 -5.33 7.72
N GLN A 49 -0.64 -4.66 8.24
CA GLN A 49 -2.03 -5.13 8.24
C GLN A 49 -2.63 -5.21 6.82
N ILE A 50 -2.33 -4.22 5.97
CA ILE A 50 -2.77 -4.21 4.58
C ILE A 50 -1.94 -5.23 3.78
N LYS A 51 -0.63 -5.38 4.05
CA LYS A 51 0.17 -6.50 3.49
C LYS A 51 -0.36 -7.87 3.88
N GLU A 52 -0.87 -8.04 5.10
CA GLU A 52 -1.46 -9.30 5.55
C GLU A 52 -2.79 -9.60 4.82
N ILE A 53 -3.62 -8.57 4.61
CA ILE A 53 -4.81 -8.68 3.75
C ILE A 53 -4.39 -9.06 2.32
N TRP A 54 -3.35 -8.44 1.78
CA TRP A 54 -2.84 -8.71 0.44
C TRP A 54 -2.28 -10.12 0.29
N ASN A 55 -1.48 -10.58 1.25
CA ASN A 55 -0.95 -11.94 1.30
C ASN A 55 -2.06 -12.99 1.43
N LYS A 56 -3.16 -12.67 2.11
CA LYS A 56 -4.35 -13.54 2.19
C LYS A 56 -5.14 -13.58 0.88
N THR A 57 -5.18 -12.48 0.12
CA THR A 57 -5.91 -12.43 -1.16
C THR A 57 -5.23 -13.15 -2.33
N LYS A 58 -3.92 -13.46 -2.23
CA LYS A 58 -3.14 -14.26 -3.21
C LYS A 58 -3.20 -13.80 -4.69
N PHE A 59 -3.63 -12.57 -4.98
CA PHE A 59 -3.68 -12.09 -6.37
C PHE A 59 -2.32 -11.70 -6.96
N MET A 60 -1.31 -11.51 -6.11
CA MET A 60 0.07 -11.24 -6.50
C MET A 60 1.01 -12.21 -5.76
N ALA A 61 1.98 -12.77 -6.49
CA ALA A 61 3.08 -13.52 -5.91
C ALA A 61 4.14 -12.57 -5.33
N SER A 62 4.99 -13.06 -4.43
CA SER A 62 6.12 -12.26 -3.92
C SER A 62 7.04 -11.80 -5.04
N GLU A 63 7.27 -12.66 -6.04
CA GLU A 63 8.10 -12.37 -7.22
C GLU A 63 7.53 -11.24 -8.09
N ASP A 64 6.20 -11.05 -8.07
CA ASP A 64 5.54 -9.95 -8.77
C ASP A 64 5.93 -8.59 -8.15
N LEU A 65 6.31 -8.55 -6.86
CA LEU A 65 6.72 -7.34 -6.14
C LEU A 65 8.18 -6.96 -6.43
N ASP A 66 9.01 -7.92 -6.83
CA ASP A 66 10.43 -7.72 -7.15
C ASP A 66 10.65 -7.42 -8.65
N SER A 67 9.58 -7.40 -9.44
CA SER A 67 9.63 -7.16 -10.89
C SER A 67 9.95 -5.72 -11.24
N GLU A 68 10.71 -5.52 -12.32
CA GLU A 68 10.97 -4.18 -12.87
C GLU A 68 9.68 -3.50 -13.31
N VAL A 69 9.52 -2.23 -12.96
CA VAL A 69 8.32 -1.45 -13.23
C VAL A 69 8.32 -0.98 -14.69
N VAL A 70 7.18 -1.11 -15.36
CA VAL A 70 6.96 -0.65 -16.73
C VAL A 70 5.90 0.45 -16.78
N LYS A 71 6.01 1.34 -17.78
CA LYS A 71 5.06 2.43 -17.99
C LYS A 71 3.97 2.03 -18.97
N VAL A 72 2.71 2.29 -18.62
CA VAL A 72 1.53 2.11 -19.48
C VAL A 72 0.66 3.36 -19.38
N GLY A 73 0.59 4.15 -20.45
CA GLY A 73 -0.02 5.48 -20.40
C GLY A 73 0.67 6.38 -19.38
N ASP A 74 -0.10 7.02 -18.50
CA ASP A 74 0.41 7.85 -17.41
C ASP A 74 0.72 7.08 -16.12
N TYR A 75 0.57 5.75 -16.14
CA TYR A 75 0.69 4.89 -14.98
C TYR A 75 1.91 3.98 -15.03
N LYS A 76 2.33 3.55 -13.85
CA LYS A 76 3.36 2.53 -13.64
C LYS A 76 2.72 1.21 -13.20
N THR A 77 3.20 0.09 -13.73
CA THR A 77 2.73 -1.26 -13.38
C THR A 77 3.85 -2.28 -13.51
N ILE A 78 3.57 -3.54 -13.22
CA ILE A 78 4.50 -4.65 -13.43
C ILE A 78 4.23 -5.34 -14.78
N PRO A 79 5.23 -6.00 -15.41
CA PRO A 79 5.12 -6.52 -16.77
C PRO A 79 3.94 -7.48 -16.95
N LYS A 80 3.71 -8.34 -15.96
CA LYS A 80 2.58 -9.29 -15.90
C LYS A 80 1.21 -8.63 -16.09
N PHE A 81 1.04 -7.41 -15.62
CA PHE A 81 -0.22 -6.68 -15.64
C PHE A 81 -0.28 -5.57 -16.68
N ALA A 82 0.82 -5.31 -17.40
CA ALA A 82 0.88 -4.26 -18.40
C ALA A 82 -0.19 -4.44 -19.50
N GLY A 83 -0.38 -5.66 -19.98
CA GLY A 83 -1.41 -5.98 -20.98
C GLY A 83 -2.84 -5.77 -20.45
N VAL A 84 -3.09 -6.10 -19.18
CA VAL A 84 -4.39 -5.89 -18.53
C VAL A 84 -4.66 -4.40 -18.36
N LEU A 85 -3.70 -3.65 -17.83
CA LEU A 85 -3.82 -2.21 -17.63
C LEU A 85 -4.06 -1.50 -18.97
N LYS A 86 -3.30 -1.84 -20.00
CA LYS A 86 -3.50 -1.29 -21.35
C LYS A 86 -4.91 -1.58 -21.86
N SER A 87 -5.37 -2.83 -21.76
CA SER A 87 -6.71 -3.22 -22.22
C SER A 87 -7.83 -2.48 -21.46
N LEU A 88 -7.63 -2.22 -20.17
CA LEU A 88 -8.57 -1.44 -19.37
C LEU A 88 -8.61 0.02 -19.81
N LEU A 89 -7.45 0.65 -20.01
CA LEU A 89 -7.34 2.04 -20.46
C LEU A 89 -7.91 2.23 -21.86
N ASP A 90 -7.60 1.32 -22.78
CA ASP A 90 -8.09 1.37 -24.16
C ASP A 90 -9.62 1.23 -24.22
N LYS A 91 -10.21 0.40 -23.35
CA LYS A 91 -11.65 0.09 -23.38
C LYS A 91 -12.51 1.05 -22.56
N TYR A 92 -12.02 1.45 -21.39
CA TYR A 92 -12.80 2.22 -20.41
C TYR A 92 -12.24 3.62 -20.17
N GLY A 93 -11.15 3.99 -20.85
CA GLY A 93 -10.42 5.22 -20.60
C GLY A 93 -9.69 5.19 -19.26
N ASP A 94 -9.29 6.37 -18.78
CA ASP A 94 -8.66 6.50 -17.47
C ASP A 94 -9.67 6.25 -16.34
N ILE A 95 -9.70 5.02 -15.82
CA ILE A 95 -10.61 4.61 -14.74
C ILE A 95 -10.30 5.28 -13.40
N GLY A 96 -9.07 5.80 -13.22
CA GLY A 96 -8.64 6.53 -12.03
C GLY A 96 -8.76 8.05 -12.16
N GLY A 97 -8.94 8.58 -13.37
CA GLY A 97 -8.86 10.01 -13.67
C GLY A 97 -9.91 10.90 -12.97
N SER A 98 -11.00 10.32 -12.46
CA SER A 98 -11.98 11.04 -11.64
C SER A 98 -11.60 11.15 -10.17
N CYS A 99 -10.59 10.39 -9.71
CA CYS A 99 -10.17 10.38 -8.33
C CYS A 99 -9.10 11.45 -8.08
N THR A 100 -9.47 12.47 -7.31
CA THR A 100 -8.58 13.58 -6.94
C THR A 100 -7.86 13.36 -5.60
N THR A 101 -8.23 12.30 -4.88
CA THR A 101 -7.76 12.02 -3.51
C THR A 101 -6.34 11.46 -3.49
N PHE A 102 -5.92 10.75 -4.53
CA PHE A 102 -4.65 10.03 -4.56
C PHE A 102 -3.63 10.70 -5.46
N SER A 103 -2.36 10.66 -5.05
CA SER A 103 -1.25 11.02 -5.92
C SER A 103 -1.14 10.04 -7.09
N GLN A 104 -0.50 10.45 -8.18
CA GLN A 104 -0.28 9.58 -9.36
C GLN A 104 0.46 8.27 -9.01
N GLY A 105 1.41 8.33 -8.07
CA GLY A 105 2.13 7.15 -7.59
C GLY A 105 1.21 6.19 -6.83
N THR A 106 0.39 6.73 -5.93
CA THR A 106 -0.62 5.95 -5.18
C THR A 106 -1.68 5.36 -6.11
N MET A 107 -2.12 6.12 -7.12
CA MET A 107 -3.06 5.64 -8.13
C MET A 107 -2.46 4.49 -8.95
N SER A 108 -1.19 4.62 -9.35
CA SER A 108 -0.48 3.54 -10.05
C SER A 108 -0.49 2.25 -9.22
N VAL A 109 -0.20 2.34 -7.92
CA VAL A 109 -0.24 1.18 -7.00
C VAL A 109 -1.63 0.57 -6.93
N LEU A 110 -2.68 1.38 -6.76
CA LEU A 110 -4.07 0.91 -6.75
C LEU A 110 -4.43 0.20 -8.07
N LEU A 111 -3.99 0.74 -9.20
CA LEU A 111 -4.23 0.15 -10.52
C LEU A 111 -3.49 -1.17 -10.72
N VAL A 112 -2.28 -1.34 -10.17
CA VAL A 112 -1.59 -2.65 -10.17
C VAL A 112 -2.45 -3.70 -9.47
N TYR A 113 -2.97 -3.41 -8.28
CA TYR A 113 -3.84 -4.33 -7.56
C TYR A 113 -5.16 -4.60 -8.29
N PHE A 114 -5.75 -3.57 -8.86
CA PHE A 114 -6.95 -3.71 -9.68
C PHE A 114 -6.70 -4.64 -10.87
N CYS A 115 -5.57 -4.46 -11.56
CA CYS A 115 -5.17 -5.34 -12.66
C CYS A 115 -4.92 -6.78 -12.18
N ALA A 116 -4.38 -6.99 -10.98
CA ALA A 116 -4.20 -8.34 -10.42
C ALA A 116 -5.54 -9.08 -10.26
N ILE A 117 -6.59 -8.38 -9.84
CA ILE A 117 -7.93 -8.95 -9.71
C ILE A 117 -8.55 -9.23 -11.07
N VAL A 118 -8.47 -8.27 -12.01
CA VAL A 118 -8.96 -8.48 -13.38
C VAL A 118 -8.22 -9.63 -14.06
N TYR A 119 -6.90 -9.75 -13.83
CA TYR A 119 -6.10 -10.86 -14.30
C TYR A 119 -6.57 -12.18 -13.70
N SER A 120 -6.79 -12.24 -12.38
CA SER A 120 -7.35 -13.43 -11.73
C SER A 120 -8.70 -13.81 -12.31
N MET A 121 -9.64 -12.88 -12.43
CA MET A 121 -10.96 -13.14 -13.01
C MET A 121 -10.88 -13.65 -14.45
N SER A 122 -9.94 -13.15 -15.23
CA SER A 122 -9.77 -13.52 -16.65
C SER A 122 -9.08 -14.87 -16.84
N ASN A 123 -8.24 -15.30 -15.88
CA ASN A 123 -7.43 -16.51 -15.98
C ASN A 123 -7.95 -17.66 -15.10
N THR A 124 -8.96 -17.46 -14.27
CA THR A 124 -9.62 -18.55 -13.53
C THR A 124 -10.62 -19.26 -14.42
N LEU A 125 -10.46 -20.57 -14.60
CA LEU A 125 -11.44 -21.40 -15.30
C LEU A 125 -12.73 -21.45 -14.51
N PHE A 126 -13.87 -21.49 -15.20
CA PHE A 126 -15.19 -21.45 -14.58
C PHE A 126 -15.39 -22.51 -13.48
N GLN A 127 -14.85 -23.71 -13.68
CA GLN A 127 -14.93 -24.82 -12.73
C GLN A 127 -14.08 -24.62 -11.45
N ASP A 128 -13.07 -23.75 -11.51
CA ASP A 128 -12.15 -23.46 -10.40
C ASP A 128 -12.64 -22.25 -9.58
N ILE A 129 -13.78 -21.66 -9.94
CA ILE A 129 -14.36 -20.53 -9.22
C ILE A 129 -15.01 -21.03 -7.93
N THR A 130 -14.44 -20.63 -6.79
CA THR A 130 -14.98 -20.92 -5.46
C THR A 130 -15.77 -19.72 -4.89
N ASN A 131 -16.64 -19.99 -3.93
CA ASN A 131 -17.37 -18.94 -3.18
C ASN A 131 -16.42 -17.92 -2.54
N GLU A 132 -15.30 -18.39 -1.98
CA GLU A 132 -14.27 -17.54 -1.38
C GLU A 132 -13.61 -16.62 -2.41
N LEU A 133 -13.35 -17.14 -3.62
CA LEU A 133 -12.75 -16.37 -4.70
C LEU A 133 -13.69 -15.29 -5.23
N ILE A 134 -14.98 -15.61 -5.41
CA ILE A 134 -16.02 -14.64 -5.79
C ILE A 134 -16.11 -13.53 -4.74
N PHE A 135 -16.15 -13.90 -3.46
CA PHE A 135 -16.18 -12.93 -2.38
C PHE A 135 -14.95 -12.04 -2.40
N SER A 136 -13.75 -12.61 -2.61
CA SER A 136 -12.51 -11.85 -2.72
C SER A 136 -12.57 -10.85 -3.87
N TRP A 137 -13.00 -11.26 -5.07
CA TRP A 137 -13.16 -10.34 -6.20
C TRP A 137 -14.18 -9.22 -5.90
N TRP A 138 -15.34 -9.57 -5.34
CA TRP A 138 -16.40 -8.62 -5.02
C TRP A 138 -15.99 -7.62 -3.93
N TRP A 139 -15.37 -8.11 -2.86
CA TRP A 139 -14.89 -7.27 -1.76
C TRP A 139 -13.85 -6.27 -2.26
N ASN A 140 -12.90 -6.72 -3.07
CA ASN A 140 -11.91 -5.82 -3.65
C ASN A 140 -12.54 -4.83 -4.64
N ALA A 141 -13.52 -5.23 -5.45
CA ALA A 141 -14.26 -4.31 -6.32
C ALA A 141 -14.91 -3.16 -5.51
N ILE A 142 -15.48 -3.45 -4.33
CA ILE A 142 -16.01 -2.42 -3.42
C ILE A 142 -14.91 -1.48 -2.94
N ILE A 143 -13.73 -1.99 -2.59
CA ILE A 143 -12.60 -1.16 -2.16
C ILE A 143 -12.23 -0.16 -3.25
N PHE A 144 -12.09 -0.60 -4.50
CA PHE A 144 -11.75 0.30 -5.62
C PHE A 144 -12.86 1.30 -5.93
N HIS A 145 -14.11 0.88 -5.87
CA HIS A 145 -15.24 1.79 -6.03
C HIS A 145 -15.25 2.88 -4.96
N ARG A 146 -15.02 2.52 -3.69
CA ARG A 146 -14.91 3.46 -2.56
C ARG A 146 -13.67 4.35 -2.66
N ALA A 147 -12.60 3.87 -3.29
CA ALA A 147 -11.42 4.65 -3.63
C ALA A 147 -11.66 5.64 -4.80
N GLY A 148 -12.85 5.65 -5.39
CA GLY A 148 -13.23 6.58 -6.45
C GLY A 148 -12.86 6.13 -7.86
N LEU A 149 -12.46 4.86 -8.05
CA LEU A 149 -12.22 4.30 -9.38
C LEU A 149 -13.55 3.95 -10.04
N ARG A 150 -13.63 4.18 -11.35
CA ARG A 150 -14.79 3.82 -12.17
C ARG A 150 -14.74 2.32 -12.51
N VAL A 151 -15.34 1.50 -11.65
CA VAL A 151 -15.25 0.02 -11.72
C VAL A 151 -16.60 -0.68 -11.92
N ASP A 152 -17.63 0.04 -12.36
CA ASP A 152 -18.98 -0.52 -12.52
C ASP A 152 -19.02 -1.75 -13.45
N PHE A 153 -18.19 -1.72 -14.51
CA PHE A 153 -18.03 -2.86 -15.42
C PHE A 153 -17.55 -4.15 -14.73
N LEU A 154 -16.81 -4.03 -13.63
CA LEU A 154 -16.32 -5.17 -12.86
C LEU A 154 -17.48 -5.81 -12.07
N PHE A 155 -18.35 -5.00 -11.48
CA PHE A 155 -19.57 -5.49 -10.81
C PHE A 155 -20.51 -6.17 -11.81
N ASP A 156 -20.68 -5.61 -13.00
CA ASP A 156 -21.47 -6.24 -14.07
C ASP A 156 -20.87 -7.59 -14.51
N HIS A 157 -19.54 -7.71 -14.55
CA HIS A 157 -18.88 -8.96 -14.85
C HIS A 157 -19.07 -9.99 -13.72
N LEU A 158 -18.87 -9.59 -12.47
CA LEU A 158 -19.14 -10.44 -11.29
C LEU A 158 -20.57 -10.93 -11.25
N LYS A 159 -21.55 -10.06 -11.53
CA LYS A 159 -22.97 -10.42 -11.59
C LYS A 159 -23.24 -11.51 -12.62
N ARG A 160 -22.56 -11.45 -13.79
CA ARG A 160 -22.67 -12.49 -14.82
C ARG A 160 -22.07 -13.82 -14.37
N ILE A 161 -20.92 -13.80 -13.71
CA ILE A 161 -20.28 -15.01 -13.14
C ILE A 161 -21.20 -15.66 -12.11
N MET A 162 -21.69 -14.88 -11.14
CA MET A 162 -22.59 -15.39 -10.09
C MET A 162 -23.89 -15.97 -10.66
N LYS A 163 -24.47 -15.33 -11.68
CA LYS A 163 -25.64 -15.88 -12.39
C LYS A 163 -25.35 -17.20 -13.08
N ALA A 164 -24.18 -17.34 -13.70
CA ALA A 164 -23.79 -18.58 -14.36
C ALA A 164 -23.59 -19.72 -13.33
N LEU A 165 -22.94 -19.43 -12.20
CA LEU A 165 -22.74 -20.41 -11.13
C LEU A 165 -24.06 -20.84 -10.48
N ALA A 166 -24.97 -19.89 -10.22
CA ALA A 166 -26.29 -20.20 -9.68
C ALA A 166 -27.07 -21.13 -10.62
N ARG A 167 -27.02 -20.88 -11.94
CA ARG A 167 -27.63 -21.77 -12.95
C ARG A 167 -27.01 -23.16 -12.94
N GLN A 168 -25.68 -23.26 -12.85
CA GLN A 168 -24.99 -24.56 -12.76
C GLN A 168 -25.40 -25.33 -11.50
N ALA A 169 -25.60 -24.63 -10.38
CA ALA A 169 -26.04 -25.21 -9.12
C ALA A 169 -27.56 -25.49 -9.06
N GLY A 170 -28.34 -25.08 -10.07
CA GLY A 170 -29.81 -25.21 -10.04
C GLY A 170 -30.50 -24.31 -9.01
N VAL A 171 -29.86 -23.21 -8.61
CA VAL A 171 -30.35 -22.26 -7.60
C VAL A 171 -30.79 -20.96 -8.28
N ASP A 172 -31.81 -20.30 -7.72
CA ASP A 172 -32.20 -18.95 -8.16
C ASP A 172 -31.01 -17.97 -7.99
N PRO A 173 -30.57 -17.30 -9.08
CA PRO A 173 -29.47 -16.34 -9.02
C PRO A 173 -29.64 -15.20 -8.03
N GLU A 174 -30.88 -14.73 -7.79
CA GLU A 174 -31.11 -13.65 -6.80
C GLU A 174 -30.90 -14.16 -5.37
N PHE A 175 -31.32 -15.40 -5.10
CA PHE A 175 -31.08 -16.06 -3.81
C PHE A 175 -29.61 -16.39 -3.59
N TYR A 176 -28.88 -16.78 -4.65
CA TYR A 176 -27.45 -17.13 -4.58
C TYR A 176 -26.57 -15.91 -4.28
N HIS A 177 -26.88 -14.75 -4.89
CA HIS A 177 -26.19 -13.50 -4.60
C HIS A 177 -26.39 -13.06 -3.14
N LEU A 178 -27.65 -13.09 -2.67
CA LEU A 178 -28.00 -12.74 -1.31
C LEU A 178 -27.41 -13.71 -0.29
N SER A 179 -27.39 -15.01 -0.58
CA SER A 179 -26.85 -16.00 0.35
C SER A 179 -25.34 -15.87 0.52
N LEU A 180 -24.59 -15.59 -0.55
CA LEU A 180 -23.14 -15.38 -0.50
C LEU A 180 -22.79 -14.09 0.26
N ILE A 181 -23.46 -12.98 -0.06
CA ILE A 181 -23.25 -11.70 0.65
C ILE A 181 -23.64 -11.82 2.12
N ARG A 182 -24.78 -12.47 2.41
CA ARG A 182 -25.26 -12.66 3.79
C ARG A 182 -24.30 -13.53 4.60
N TYR A 183 -23.85 -14.67 4.04
CA TYR A 183 -22.90 -15.55 4.71
C TYR A 183 -21.62 -14.80 5.10
N HIS A 184 -21.04 -14.05 4.16
CA HIS A 184 -19.84 -13.29 4.46
C HIS A 184 -20.11 -12.08 5.37
N HIS A 185 -21.26 -11.42 5.27
CA HIS A 185 -21.67 -10.38 6.21
C HIS A 185 -21.74 -10.92 7.65
N GLU A 186 -22.33 -12.10 7.86
CA GLU A 186 -22.39 -12.75 9.17
C GLU A 186 -20.99 -13.09 9.72
N VAL A 187 -20.10 -13.61 8.88
CA VAL A 187 -18.69 -13.86 9.25
C VAL A 187 -17.98 -12.55 9.61
N MET A 188 -18.19 -11.48 8.83
CA MET A 188 -17.59 -10.17 9.07
C MET A 188 -18.11 -9.50 10.35
N VAL A 189 -19.40 -9.66 10.69
CA VAL A 189 -19.98 -9.16 11.94
C VAL A 189 -19.31 -9.83 13.14
N LYS A 190 -19.19 -11.16 13.13
CA LYS A 190 -18.50 -11.92 14.19
C LYS A 190 -17.06 -11.47 14.33
N LEU A 191 -16.35 -11.37 13.21
CA LEU A 191 -14.96 -10.90 13.23
C LEU A 191 -14.85 -9.46 13.75
N SER A 192 -15.80 -8.58 13.41
CA SER A 192 -15.83 -7.21 13.91
C SER A 192 -16.06 -7.16 15.43
N GLU A 193 -16.87 -8.05 15.98
CA GLU A 193 -17.08 -8.15 17.43
C GLU A 193 -15.80 -8.63 18.13
N GLU A 194 -15.14 -9.65 17.59
CA GLU A 194 -13.85 -10.13 18.10
C GLU A 194 -12.76 -9.03 18.06
N ILE A 195 -12.72 -8.23 16.99
CA ILE A 195 -11.79 -7.08 16.89
C ILE A 195 -12.11 -6.07 17.99
N LYS A 196 -13.37 -5.69 18.19
CA LYS A 196 -13.77 -4.76 19.25
C LYS A 196 -13.35 -5.27 20.63
N GLU A 197 -13.58 -6.54 20.92
CA GLU A 197 -13.19 -7.14 22.19
C GLU A 197 -11.67 -7.11 22.39
N ARG A 198 -10.90 -7.45 21.36
CA ARG A 198 -9.43 -7.40 21.41
C ARG A 198 -8.90 -5.98 21.55
N THR A 199 -9.49 -5.00 20.86
CA THR A 199 -9.14 -3.59 21.00
C THR A 199 -9.39 -3.10 22.42
N ALA A 200 -10.55 -3.41 23.02
CA ALA A 200 -10.84 -3.04 24.40
C ALA A 200 -9.83 -3.65 25.40
N LYS A 201 -9.47 -4.94 25.22
CA LYS A 201 -8.44 -5.59 26.04
C LYS A 201 -7.07 -4.92 25.89
N MET A 202 -6.70 -4.52 24.67
CA MET A 202 -5.45 -3.81 24.41
C MET A 202 -5.43 -2.44 25.10
N ASP A 203 -6.53 -1.70 25.04
CA ASP A 203 -6.64 -0.38 25.69
C ASP A 203 -6.55 -0.50 27.21
N GLU A 204 -7.19 -1.52 27.80
CA GLU A 204 -7.07 -1.84 29.23
C GLU A 204 -5.63 -2.16 29.62
N PHE A 205 -4.94 -3.02 28.87
CA PHE A 205 -3.52 -3.32 29.14
C PHE A 205 -2.64 -2.08 29.03
N ASN A 206 -2.86 -1.25 28.01
CA ASN A 206 -2.13 0.00 27.84
C ASN A 206 -2.37 0.95 29.02
N TRP A 207 -3.61 1.06 29.50
CA TRP A 207 -3.95 1.86 30.68
C TRP A 207 -3.23 1.35 31.94
N GLN A 208 -3.23 0.03 32.17
CA GLN A 208 -2.52 -0.58 33.30
C GLN A 208 -1.01 -0.33 33.24
N GLN A 209 -0.39 -0.42 32.06
CA GLN A 209 1.02 -0.09 31.89
C GLN A 209 1.30 1.37 32.23
N GLN A 210 0.49 2.31 31.74
CA GLN A 210 0.66 3.74 32.03
C GLN A 210 0.49 4.06 33.53
N TYR A 211 -0.46 3.39 34.19
CA TYR A 211 -0.67 3.51 35.63
C TYR A 211 0.55 3.05 36.43
N ILE A 212 1.11 1.86 36.10
CA ILE A 212 2.30 1.33 36.76
C ILE A 212 3.50 2.27 36.57
N ILE A 213 3.74 2.73 35.34
CA ILE A 213 4.83 3.66 35.03
C ILE A 213 4.70 4.95 35.85
N SER A 214 3.49 5.50 35.92
CA SER A 214 3.21 6.73 36.68
C SER A 214 3.47 6.54 38.18
N ARG A 215 3.05 5.40 38.72
CA ARG A 215 3.25 5.06 40.14
C ARG A 215 4.72 4.87 40.48
N ILE A 216 5.47 4.11 39.66
CA ILE A 216 6.92 3.95 39.84
C ILE A 216 7.61 5.31 39.82
N ARG A 217 7.27 6.17 38.86
CA ARG A 217 7.85 7.52 38.75
C ARG A 217 7.59 8.36 40.01
N GLN A 218 6.39 8.27 40.57
CA GLN A 218 6.02 8.99 41.79
C GLN A 218 6.78 8.45 43.01
N ASP A 219 6.88 7.13 43.15
CA ASP A 219 7.61 6.49 44.25
C ASP A 219 9.11 6.82 44.20
N THR A 220 9.72 6.83 43.00
CA THR A 220 11.12 7.26 42.80
C THR A 220 11.32 8.71 43.22
N LEU A 221 10.47 9.63 42.75
CA LEU A 221 10.57 11.05 43.14
C LEU A 221 10.45 11.25 44.65
N ARG A 222 9.58 10.47 45.31
CA ARG A 222 9.42 10.54 46.76
C ARG A 222 10.68 10.08 47.48
N LEU A 223 11.26 8.95 47.06
CA LEU A 223 12.49 8.42 47.64
C LEU A 223 13.66 9.41 47.47
N ASP A 224 13.82 9.99 46.29
CA ASP A 224 14.88 10.98 46.01
C ASP A 224 14.72 12.23 46.91
N THR A 225 13.48 12.67 47.14
CA THR A 225 13.18 13.82 48.02
C THR A 225 13.51 13.51 49.48
N GLU A 226 13.15 12.32 49.97
CA GLU A 226 13.46 11.85 51.33
C GLU A 226 14.99 11.77 51.55
N GLN A 227 15.73 11.25 50.56
CA GLN A 227 17.20 11.19 50.61
C GLN A 227 17.86 12.57 50.62
N LEU A 228 17.39 13.51 49.79
CA LEU A 228 17.87 14.89 49.78
C LEU A 228 17.62 15.60 51.11
N SER A 229 16.43 15.45 51.68
CA SER A 229 16.10 16.02 52.99
C SER A 229 17.04 15.50 54.09
N THR A 230 17.28 14.19 54.10
CA THR A 230 18.19 13.55 55.07
C THR A 230 19.63 14.07 54.92
N ALA A 231 20.13 14.18 53.69
CA ALA A 231 21.47 14.70 53.43
C ALA A 231 21.63 16.17 53.89
N LEU A 232 20.61 17.00 53.69
CA LEU A 232 20.60 18.39 54.15
C LEU A 232 20.59 18.50 55.67
N GLU A 233 19.83 17.64 56.36
CA GLU A 233 19.83 17.59 57.82
C GLU A 233 21.21 17.18 58.38
N CYS A 234 21.86 16.17 57.79
CA CYS A 234 23.23 15.79 58.14
C CYS A 234 24.22 16.95 57.99
N LEU A 235 24.17 17.68 56.86
CA LEU A 235 25.02 18.85 56.63
C LEU A 235 24.80 19.97 57.65
N ARG A 236 23.53 20.22 58.01
CA ARG A 236 23.18 21.22 59.03
C ARG A 236 23.72 20.86 60.41
N MET A 237 23.58 19.59 60.82
CA MET A 237 24.13 19.15 62.11
C MET A 237 25.65 19.26 62.17
N HIS A 238 26.36 19.06 61.05
CA HIS A 238 27.80 19.26 60.99
C HIS A 238 28.22 20.75 61.01
N ALA A 239 27.41 21.65 60.45
CA ALA A 239 27.65 23.09 60.54
C ALA A 239 27.45 23.65 61.97
N ASP A 240 26.46 23.15 62.70
CA ASP A 240 26.13 23.61 64.07
C ASP A 240 27.10 23.06 65.14
N THR A 241 27.88 22.01 64.84
CA THR A 241 28.82 21.38 65.78
C THR A 241 30.26 21.91 65.72
N GLY A 242 30.56 22.87 64.83
CA GLY A 242 31.80 23.65 64.88
C GLY A 242 33.09 22.85 64.75
N LEU A 243 33.08 21.71 64.06
CA LEU A 243 34.28 20.96 63.69
C LEU A 243 34.77 21.40 62.30
N LEU A 244 35.48 22.52 62.25
CA LEU A 244 36.42 22.90 61.19
C LEU A 244 37.79 23.16 61.82
#